data_AF-A0A3D4DSV4-F1
#
_entry.id   AF-A0A3D4DSV4-F1
#
_cell.length_a   1.000
_cell.length_b   1.000
_cell.length_c   1.000
_cell.angle_alpha   90.00
_cell.angle_beta   90.00
_cell.angle_gamma   90.00
#
_symmetry.space_group_name_H-M   'P 1'
#
loop_
_entity.id
_entity.type
_entity.pdbx_description
1 polymer ?
#
loop_
_entity_poly.entity_id
_entity_poly.type
_entity_poly.pdbx_seq_one_letter_code
_entity_poly.pdbx_strand_id
1 'polypeptide(L)'
;MNEHLPGDVDTIPAAFVYRWMAGLYLAPPDAAALAIYRAPEGRDLMERLAPAPAIAPLVSELAALTGPDSDLDAAAGRLAAAHAAAFLVGGRRGAPPYASVWLSERGLMYQEPARAMTRLLAAAGLALPENVPEPPDHIGFQLNLLAELDERHRAG
;
A
#
# COMPACT_ATOMS: atom_id res chain seq x y z
N MET A 1 -28.12 -10.68 27.56
CA MET A 1 -28.13 -9.20 27.51
C MET A 1 -27.10 -8.84 26.46
N ASN A 2 -27.56 -8.62 25.23
CA ASN A 2 -26.68 -8.28 24.11
C ASN A 2 -26.28 -6.82 24.31
N GLU A 3 -25.06 -6.55 24.75
CA GLU A 3 -24.50 -5.21 24.72
C GLU A 3 -24.20 -4.87 23.26
N HIS A 4 -25.16 -4.21 22.63
CA HIS A 4 -24.96 -3.54 21.36
C HIS A 4 -24.07 -2.32 21.64
N LEU A 5 -22.76 -2.46 21.40
CA LEU A 5 -21.83 -1.34 21.42
C LEU A 5 -22.28 -0.30 20.39
N PRO A 6 -22.55 0.95 20.80
CA PRO A 6 -22.85 2.01 19.85
C PRO A 6 -21.55 2.41 19.14
N GLY A 7 -21.45 2.11 17.84
CA GLY A 7 -20.29 2.53 17.05
C GLY A 7 -20.11 1.90 15.65
N ASP A 8 -21.06 1.11 15.14
CA ASP A 8 -20.85 0.31 13.93
C ASP A 8 -21.22 1.02 12.61
N VAL A 9 -20.96 2.32 12.51
CA VAL A 9 -21.13 3.10 11.27
C VAL A 9 -19.88 3.97 11.08
N ASP A 10 -19.16 3.76 9.97
CA ASP A 10 -18.06 4.57 9.40
C ASP A 10 -16.59 4.21 9.67
N THR A 11 -16.24 3.01 10.14
CA THR A 11 -14.84 2.56 10.08
C THR A 11 -14.44 2.16 8.65
N ILE A 12 -13.29 2.64 8.17
CA ILE A 12 -12.75 2.23 6.86
C ILE A 12 -12.34 0.75 6.97
N PRO A 13 -12.80 -0.14 6.06
CA PRO A 13 -12.41 -1.55 6.08
C PRO A 13 -10.90 -1.72 6.01
N ALA A 14 -10.33 -2.66 6.79
CA ALA A 14 -8.90 -2.91 6.80
C ALA A 14 -8.38 -3.31 5.41
N ALA A 15 -9.13 -4.16 4.69
CA ALA A 15 -8.85 -4.50 3.30
C ALA A 15 -8.69 -3.28 2.39
N PHE A 16 -9.52 -2.25 2.55
CA PHE A 16 -9.40 -1.01 1.78
C PHE A 16 -8.06 -0.33 2.05
N VAL A 17 -7.67 -0.20 3.32
CA VAL A 17 -6.39 0.40 3.71
C VAL A 17 -5.21 -0.41 3.19
N TYR A 18 -5.28 -1.75 3.24
CA TYR A 18 -4.24 -2.62 2.69
C TYR A 18 -4.07 -2.44 1.17
N ARG A 19 -5.17 -2.41 0.40
CA ARG A 19 -5.11 -2.19 -1.06
C ARG A 19 -4.60 -0.80 -1.39
N TRP A 20 -5.03 0.21 -0.63
CA TRP A 20 -4.55 1.58 -0.79
C TRP A 20 -3.04 1.70 -0.57
N MET A 21 -2.54 1.15 0.54
CA MET A 21 -1.10 1.11 0.84
C MET A 21 -0.32 0.26 -0.19
N ALA A 22 -0.89 -0.86 -0.64
CA ALA A 22 -0.29 -1.69 -1.67
C ALA A 22 -0.02 -0.88 -2.95
N GLY A 23 -0.98 -0.05 -3.37
CA GLY A 23 -0.84 0.85 -4.51
C GLY A 23 0.37 1.78 -4.37
N LEU A 24 0.52 2.44 -3.22
CA LEU A 24 1.62 3.38 -2.94
C LEU A 24 3.01 2.73 -2.95
N TYR A 25 3.11 1.46 -2.54
CA TYR A 25 4.37 0.73 -2.62
C TYR A 25 4.67 0.24 -4.03
N LEU A 26 3.66 -0.23 -4.78
CA LEU A 26 3.85 -0.78 -6.12
C LEU A 26 4.20 0.29 -7.15
N ALA A 27 3.63 1.49 -7.04
CA ALA A 27 3.94 2.59 -7.94
C ALA A 27 3.79 3.94 -7.24
N PRO A 28 4.64 4.92 -7.55
CA PRO A 28 4.40 6.29 -7.13
C PRO A 28 3.10 6.81 -7.77
N PRO A 29 2.25 7.55 -7.04
CA PRO A 29 1.05 8.12 -7.62
C PRO A 29 1.43 9.20 -8.65
N ASP A 30 0.80 9.13 -9.82
CA ASP A 30 0.90 10.15 -10.85
C ASP A 30 -0.03 11.34 -10.57
N ALA A 31 -0.01 12.36 -11.42
CA ALA A 31 -0.83 13.56 -11.25
C ALA A 31 -2.34 13.25 -11.26
N ALA A 32 -2.78 12.25 -12.04
CA ALA A 32 -4.17 11.84 -12.10
C ALA A 32 -4.61 11.15 -10.80
N ALA A 33 -3.77 10.25 -10.26
CA ALA A 33 -3.99 9.63 -8.95
C ALA A 33 -3.99 10.67 -7.83
N LEU A 34 -3.09 11.67 -7.88
CA LEU A 34 -3.08 12.77 -6.92
C LEU A 34 -4.34 13.65 -7.01
N ALA A 35 -4.90 13.84 -8.21
CA ALA A 35 -6.12 14.61 -8.40
C ALA A 35 -7.36 13.97 -7.73
N ILE A 36 -7.36 12.64 -7.53
CA ILE A 36 -8.43 11.94 -6.80
C ILE A 36 -8.54 12.49 -5.37
N TYR A 37 -7.43 12.81 -4.71
CA TYR A 37 -7.45 13.38 -3.35
C TYR A 37 -8.00 14.81 -3.28
N ARG A 38 -8.17 15.50 -4.42
CA ARG A 38 -8.87 16.79 -4.48
C ARG A 38 -10.38 16.65 -4.62
N ALA A 39 -10.84 15.56 -5.24
CA ALA A 39 -12.25 15.27 -5.37
C ALA A 39 -12.89 15.07 -3.98
N PRO A 40 -14.21 15.34 -3.83
CA PRO A 40 -14.90 15.18 -2.55
C PRO A 40 -14.66 13.82 -1.88
N GLU A 41 -14.67 12.74 -2.65
CA GLU A 41 -14.48 11.37 -2.17
C GLU A 41 -13.07 11.15 -1.61
N GLY A 42 -12.05 11.71 -2.27
CA GLY A 42 -10.67 11.62 -1.79
C GLY A 42 -10.42 12.46 -0.54
N ARG A 43 -11.09 13.62 -0.42
CA ARG A 43 -11.04 14.45 0.79
C ARG A 43 -11.73 13.77 1.97
N ASP A 44 -12.90 13.20 1.76
CA ASP A 44 -13.62 12.40 2.78
C ASP A 44 -12.75 11.23 3.26
N LEU A 45 -12.12 10.50 2.33
CA LEU A 45 -11.21 9.42 2.68
C LEU A 45 -10.06 9.90 3.59
N MET A 46 -9.41 11.01 3.24
CA MET A 46 -8.34 11.59 4.05
C MET A 46 -8.83 12.02 5.43
N GLU A 47 -9.99 12.68 5.52
CA GLU A 47 -10.59 13.10 6.79
C GLU A 47 -10.91 11.91 7.69
N ARG A 48 -11.41 10.81 7.12
CA ARG A 48 -11.73 9.57 7.85
C ARG A 48 -10.49 8.80 8.29
N LEU A 49 -9.38 8.88 7.56
CA LEU A 49 -8.10 8.25 7.93
C LEU A 49 -7.28 9.07 8.94
N ALA A 50 -7.44 10.39 8.96
CA ALA A 50 -6.65 11.30 9.80
C ALA A 50 -6.64 10.96 11.31
N PRO A 51 -7.72 10.44 11.93
CA PRO A 51 -7.71 10.08 13.35
C PRO A 51 -6.81 8.89 13.69
N ALA A 52 -6.43 8.04 12.72
CA ALA A 52 -5.62 6.86 12.96
C ALA A 52 -4.13 7.24 13.11
N PRO A 53 -3.52 7.14 14.31
CA PRO A 53 -2.18 7.70 14.55
C PRO A 53 -1.09 7.09 13.66
N ALA A 54 -1.23 5.82 13.27
CA ALA A 54 -0.27 5.12 12.42
C ALA A 54 -0.27 5.64 10.97
N ILE A 55 -1.36 6.25 10.50
CA ILE A 55 -1.56 6.69 9.11
C ILE A 55 -1.62 8.23 9.02
N ALA A 56 -1.90 8.93 10.12
CA ALA A 56 -2.00 10.39 10.16
C ALA A 56 -0.83 11.13 9.48
N PRO A 57 0.46 10.73 9.62
CA PRO A 57 1.55 11.39 8.91
C PRO A 57 1.42 11.27 7.38
N LEU A 58 1.03 10.11 6.87
CA LEU A 58 0.81 9.89 5.43
C LEU A 58 -0.36 10.73 4.91
N VAL A 59 -1.46 10.79 5.65
CA VAL A 59 -2.62 11.63 5.30
C VAL A 59 -2.22 13.11 5.25
N SER A 60 -1.49 13.59 6.25
CA SER A 60 -1.02 14.97 6.30
C SER A 60 -0.14 15.32 5.11
N GLU A 61 0.77 14.42 4.72
CA GLU A 61 1.65 14.64 3.57
C GLU A 61 0.86 14.65 2.25
N LEU A 62 -0.07 13.70 2.06
CA LEU A 62 -0.93 13.68 0.89
C LEU A 62 -1.81 14.93 0.79
N ALA A 63 -2.37 15.40 1.91
CA ALA A 63 -3.16 16.64 1.96
C ALA A 63 -2.31 17.86 1.56
N ALA A 64 -1.06 17.94 2.01
CA ALA A 64 -0.14 19.01 1.62
C ALA A 64 0.22 18.94 0.12
N LEU A 65 0.52 17.74 -0.39
CA LEU A 65 0.88 17.52 -1.79
C LEU A 65 -0.29 17.79 -2.76
N THR A 66 -1.52 17.66 -2.27
CA THR A 66 -2.74 17.77 -3.10
C THR A 66 -3.57 19.01 -2.80
N GLY A 67 -3.10 19.90 -1.93
CA GLY A 67 -3.75 21.17 -1.60
C GLY A 67 -4.08 22.04 -2.83
N PRO A 68 -5.01 23.01 -2.72
CA PRO A 68 -5.52 23.77 -3.87
C PRO A 68 -4.44 24.44 -4.73
N ASP A 69 -3.38 24.95 -4.08
CA ASP A 69 -2.29 25.67 -4.76
C ASP A 69 -1.16 24.76 -5.24
N SER A 70 -1.26 23.44 -5.01
CA SER A 70 -0.21 22.49 -5.39
C SER A 70 -0.17 22.26 -6.91
N ASP A 71 1.02 22.21 -7.47
CA ASP A 71 1.26 21.69 -8.81
C ASP A 71 1.35 20.15 -8.72
N LEU A 72 0.32 19.46 -9.25
CA LEU A 72 0.22 18.00 -9.17
C LEU A 72 1.24 17.29 -10.05
N ASP A 73 1.62 17.87 -11.20
CA ASP A 73 2.64 17.30 -12.07
C ASP A 73 4.02 17.39 -11.40
N ALA A 74 4.33 18.55 -10.81
CA ALA A 74 5.55 18.71 -10.04
C ALA A 74 5.57 17.79 -8.81
N ALA A 75 4.43 17.63 -8.12
CA ALA A 75 4.31 16.72 -6.98
C ALA A 75 4.53 15.26 -7.39
N ALA A 76 3.87 14.80 -8.47
CA ALA A 76 4.04 13.46 -9.02
C ALA A 76 5.51 13.20 -9.42
N GLY A 77 6.17 14.16 -10.06
CA GLY A 77 7.59 14.07 -10.40
C GLY A 77 8.49 13.90 -9.17
N ARG A 78 8.23 14.65 -8.08
CA ARG A 78 8.96 14.50 -6.82
C ARG A 78 8.71 13.13 -6.18
N LEU A 79 7.47 12.65 -6.19
CA LEU A 79 7.12 11.33 -5.65
C LEU A 79 7.76 10.20 -6.47
N ALA A 80 7.78 10.29 -7.79
CA ALA A 80 8.46 9.32 -8.65
C ALA A 80 9.97 9.26 -8.36
N ALA A 81 10.61 10.42 -8.22
CA ALA A 81 12.02 10.48 -7.84
C ALA A 81 12.28 9.92 -6.44
N ALA A 82 11.43 10.24 -5.46
CA ALA A 82 11.54 9.74 -4.09
C ALA A 82 11.30 8.23 -4.01
N HIS A 83 10.30 7.71 -4.74
CA HIS A 83 10.00 6.28 -4.83
C HIS A 83 11.17 5.51 -5.45
N ALA A 84 11.72 5.99 -6.57
CA ALA A 84 12.91 5.40 -7.18
C ALA A 84 14.12 5.43 -6.22
N ALA A 85 14.36 6.55 -5.54
CA ALA A 85 15.45 6.68 -4.58
C ALA A 85 15.28 5.75 -3.37
N ALA A 86 14.05 5.56 -2.91
CA ALA A 86 13.74 4.68 -1.78
C ALA A 86 13.82 3.20 -2.16
N PHE A 87 13.23 2.79 -3.29
CA PHE A 87 12.98 1.38 -3.56
C PHE A 87 13.85 0.76 -4.65
N LEU A 88 14.30 1.56 -5.63
CA LEU A 88 15.04 1.06 -6.79
C LEU A 88 16.55 1.26 -6.68
N VAL A 89 17.00 2.28 -5.95
CA VAL A 89 18.43 2.50 -5.71
C VAL A 89 18.95 1.49 -4.70
N GLY A 90 19.71 0.50 -5.18
CA GLY A 90 20.32 -0.52 -4.33
C GLY A 90 21.37 0.02 -3.34
N GLY A 91 21.68 -0.78 -2.31
CA GLY A 91 22.71 -0.50 -1.32
C GLY A 91 22.19 0.09 -0.01
N ARG A 92 23.10 0.55 0.87
CA ARG A 92 22.81 0.96 2.28
C ARG A 92 21.84 2.13 2.44
N ARG A 93 21.46 2.80 1.34
CA ARG A 93 20.57 3.98 1.35
C ARG A 93 19.17 3.69 0.80
N GLY A 94 18.98 2.56 0.13
CA GLY A 94 17.67 2.11 -0.31
C GLY A 94 16.98 1.28 0.77
N ALA A 95 15.67 1.14 0.63
CA ALA A 95 14.83 0.26 1.42
C ALA A 95 14.04 -0.68 0.49
N PRO A 96 14.70 -1.66 -0.17
CA PRO A 96 14.03 -2.48 -1.18
C PRO A 96 12.75 -3.14 -0.65
N PRO A 97 11.62 -3.07 -1.37
CA PRO A 97 10.31 -3.46 -0.87
C PRO A 97 10.09 -4.98 -0.86
N TYR A 98 11.14 -5.79 -0.77
CA TYR A 98 11.10 -7.24 -0.88
C TYR A 98 11.49 -7.89 0.45
N ALA A 99 10.62 -8.74 1.00
CA ALA A 99 10.91 -9.40 2.28
C ALA A 99 12.22 -10.22 2.26
N SER A 100 12.57 -10.83 1.12
CA SER A 100 13.81 -11.59 0.93
C SER A 100 15.08 -10.77 1.14
N VAL A 101 15.08 -9.47 0.85
CA VAL A 101 16.23 -8.60 1.13
C VAL A 101 16.49 -8.45 2.63
N TRP A 102 15.45 -8.54 3.45
CA TRP A 102 15.53 -8.30 4.90
C TRP A 102 15.60 -9.59 5.72
N LEU A 103 14.93 -10.64 5.27
CA LEU A 103 14.73 -11.88 6.03
C LEU A 103 15.69 -13.01 5.61
N SER A 104 16.32 -12.91 4.44
CA SER A 104 17.30 -13.90 4.00
C SER A 104 18.70 -13.58 4.49
N GLU A 105 19.49 -14.60 4.83
CA GLU A 105 20.89 -14.44 5.25
C GLU A 105 21.74 -13.70 4.21
N ARG A 106 21.42 -13.87 2.93
CA ARG A 106 22.16 -13.28 1.80
C ARG A 106 21.74 -11.85 1.49
N GLY A 107 20.60 -11.39 2.00
CA GLY A 107 20.06 -10.07 1.69
C GLY A 107 19.76 -9.84 0.20
N LEU A 108 19.39 -10.90 -0.52
CA LEU A 108 19.10 -10.85 -1.97
C LEU A 108 17.61 -11.04 -2.24
N MET A 109 17.15 -10.60 -3.42
CA MET A 109 15.80 -10.88 -3.92
C MET A 109 15.62 -12.37 -4.29
N TYR A 110 14.36 -12.79 -4.49
CA TYR A 110 13.99 -14.14 -4.96
C TYR A 110 14.47 -15.30 -4.06
N GLN A 111 14.57 -15.05 -2.76
CA GLN A 111 14.96 -16.08 -1.79
C GLN A 111 13.74 -16.82 -1.23
N GLU A 112 13.88 -17.47 -0.07
CA GLU A 112 12.79 -18.24 0.54
C GLU A 112 11.48 -17.44 0.67
N PRO A 113 11.47 -16.17 1.11
CA PRO A 113 10.22 -15.42 1.23
C PRO A 113 9.42 -15.30 -0.06
N ALA A 114 10.10 -15.17 -1.22
CA ALA A 114 9.44 -15.17 -2.52
C ALA A 114 8.73 -16.50 -2.80
N ARG A 115 9.38 -17.63 -2.47
CA ARG A 115 8.77 -18.97 -2.62
C ARG A 115 7.64 -19.18 -1.62
N ALA A 116 7.75 -18.66 -0.40
CA ALA A 116 6.67 -18.71 0.59
C ALA A 116 5.45 -17.95 0.10
N MET A 117 5.64 -16.75 -0.46
CA MET A 117 4.54 -15.97 -1.03
C MET A 117 3.87 -16.64 -2.21
N THR A 118 4.62 -17.32 -3.10
CA THR A 118 4.00 -18.15 -4.15
C THR A 118 3.09 -19.23 -3.57
N ARG A 119 3.52 -19.92 -2.49
CA ARG A 119 2.70 -20.94 -1.84
C ARG A 119 1.46 -20.35 -1.18
N LEU A 120 1.58 -19.20 -0.52
CA LEU A 120 0.45 -18.52 0.13
C LEU A 120 -0.60 -18.05 -0.87
N LEU A 121 -0.17 -17.45 -1.99
CA LEU A 121 -1.06 -17.07 -3.08
C LEU A 121 -1.82 -18.30 -3.62
N ALA A 122 -1.09 -19.38 -3.92
CA ALA A 122 -1.70 -20.61 -4.43
C ALA A 122 -2.70 -21.22 -3.43
N ALA A 123 -2.40 -21.22 -2.13
CA ALA A 123 -3.30 -21.68 -1.08
C ALA A 123 -4.59 -20.84 -0.98
N ALA A 124 -4.52 -19.56 -1.35
CA ALA A 124 -5.68 -18.68 -1.47
C ALA A 124 -6.40 -18.80 -2.83
N GLY A 125 -5.98 -19.70 -3.73
CA GLY A 125 -6.53 -19.81 -5.07
C GLY A 125 -6.19 -18.61 -5.97
N LEU A 126 -5.10 -17.91 -5.65
CA LEU A 126 -4.60 -16.74 -6.38
C LEU A 126 -3.28 -17.05 -7.08
N ALA A 127 -2.99 -16.28 -8.12
CA ALA A 127 -1.70 -16.25 -8.79
C ALA A 127 -1.38 -14.81 -9.23
N LEU A 128 -0.11 -14.48 -9.33
CA LEU A 128 0.30 -13.23 -9.98
C LEU A 128 0.18 -13.39 -11.51
N PRO A 129 -0.15 -12.31 -12.25
CA PRO A 129 -0.09 -12.32 -13.71
C PRO A 129 1.30 -12.69 -14.22
N GLU A 130 1.37 -13.38 -15.35
CA GLU A 130 2.63 -13.91 -15.92
C GLU A 130 3.69 -12.84 -16.21
N ASN A 131 3.25 -11.60 -16.48
CA ASN A 131 4.13 -10.49 -16.90
C ASN A 131 4.40 -9.46 -15.78
N VAL A 132 4.22 -9.85 -14.51
CA VAL A 132 4.58 -8.98 -13.39
C VAL A 132 6.11 -8.99 -13.20
N PRO A 133 6.78 -7.82 -13.25
CA PRO A 133 8.23 -7.75 -13.10
C PRO A 133 8.71 -7.95 -11.66
N GLU A 134 7.81 -7.78 -10.69
CA GLU A 134 8.12 -7.81 -9.27
C GLU A 134 8.11 -9.22 -8.66
N PRO A 135 9.09 -9.56 -7.79
CA PRO A 135 9.03 -10.75 -6.93
C PRO A 135 7.71 -10.90 -6.14
N PRO A 136 7.22 -12.13 -5.90
CA PRO A 136 6.00 -12.37 -5.11
C PRO A 136 6.04 -11.86 -3.66
N ASP A 137 7.24 -11.67 -3.12
CA ASP A 137 7.47 -11.12 -1.78
C ASP A 137 7.64 -9.60 -1.75
N HIS A 138 7.28 -8.90 -2.81
CA HIS A 138 7.08 -7.45 -2.77
C HIS A 138 5.97 -7.10 -1.77
N ILE A 139 6.21 -6.13 -0.86
CA ILE A 139 5.28 -5.79 0.22
C ILE A 139 3.89 -5.39 -0.29
N GLY A 140 3.81 -4.74 -1.45
CA GLY A 140 2.54 -4.44 -2.10
C GLY A 140 1.71 -5.68 -2.46
N PHE A 141 2.33 -6.79 -2.88
CA PHE A 141 1.60 -8.04 -3.12
C PHE A 141 1.19 -8.73 -1.83
N GLN A 142 2.01 -8.65 -0.79
CA GLN A 142 1.67 -9.15 0.54
C GLN A 142 0.44 -8.42 1.12
N LEU A 143 0.40 -7.09 0.98
CA LEU A 143 -0.74 -6.27 1.39
C LEU A 143 -2.00 -6.58 0.57
N ASN A 144 -1.89 -6.77 -0.74
CA ASN A 144 -3.03 -7.19 -1.56
C ASN A 144 -3.57 -8.58 -1.19
N LEU A 145 -2.69 -9.53 -0.85
CA LEU A 145 -3.12 -10.82 -0.32
C LEU A 145 -3.82 -10.66 1.03
N LEU A 146 -3.29 -9.81 1.93
CA LEU A 146 -3.92 -9.57 3.23
C LEU A 146 -5.32 -8.96 3.09
N ALA A 147 -5.50 -8.04 2.14
CA ALA A 147 -6.80 -7.47 1.82
C ALA A 147 -7.81 -8.54 1.36
N GLU A 148 -7.38 -9.43 0.47
CA GLU A 148 -8.21 -10.54 0.01
C GLU A 148 -8.64 -11.45 1.17
N LEU A 149 -7.71 -11.79 2.05
CA LEU A 149 -7.98 -12.67 3.18
C LEU A 149 -8.92 -12.01 4.21
N ASP A 150 -8.78 -10.70 4.44
CA ASP A 150 -9.69 -9.92 5.30
C ASP A 150 -11.12 -9.91 4.71
N GLU A 151 -11.26 -9.63 3.41
CA GLU A 151 -12.57 -9.63 2.73
C GLU A 151 -13.25 -11.00 2.81
N ARG A 152 -12.50 -12.09 2.55
CA ARG A 152 -13.03 -13.45 2.66
C ARG A 152 -13.40 -13.82 4.08
N HIS A 153 -12.59 -13.41 5.07
CA HIS A 153 -12.87 -13.66 6.49
C HIS A 153 -14.15 -12.97 6.94
N ARG A 154 -14.45 -11.76 6.44
CA ARG A 154 -15.69 -11.04 6.77
C ARG A 154 -16.93 -11.56 6.05
N ALA A 155 -16.77 -12.29 4.95
CA ALA A 155 -17.86 -12.80 4.12
C ALA A 155 -18.38 -14.20 4.54
N GLY A 156 -17.65 -14.93 5.39
CA GLY A 156 -18.00 -16.27 5.88
C GLY A 156 -18.29 -16.27 7.38
#